data_AF-A0A7X9NG84-F1
#
_entry.id   AF-A0A7X9NG84-F1
#
_cell.length_a   1.000
_cell.length_b   1.000
_cell.length_c   1.000
_cell.angle_alpha   90.00
_cell.angle_beta   90.00
_cell.angle_gamma   90.00
#
_symmetry.space_group_name_H-M   'P 1'
#
loop_
_entity.id
_entity.type
_entity.pdbx_description
1 polymer ?
#
loop_
_entity_poly.entity_id
_entity_poly.type
_entity_poly.pdbx_seq_one_letter_code
_entity_poly.pdbx_strand_id
1 'polypeptide(L)'
;MYKHFWFAQLKMNSLDAQDAYIQREDGKVVALSKGIVNLNTKSVNENTLYTIDGTDEQGYTNGSYGADALYLDTSMDGTQVLMQISGVKGWVSVEDIQLYLLDDSLYLSHYTVQNDSLIHTISTNLLQGVVNPLSIGPAPDFMKEDTTYYSYDGNYFYTDLSAMREDILDQDHENAVNEDAYFNFYQYIPHRSNTQLTNANYNAYLEEMGITQTATSYPCADNESVLYDLGSTFIDVQNQTGVNASMMFAVALNESGYGQSEYALTNYNLFGHAAYDENPDSATTYKSLEDCIYQHAYGFIQNGYANPDDSRYHGSWFGNKASGINVQYASDPYWGEKAAHFYYQLDTRSHQKDQKSITIQTQFVQNDIPVYADKKESSILYTIPAKEIASFVIEKQEDDWYTIASEAPVSDQKIDVSASYRSSVGYIKIKDLH
;
A
#
# COMPACT_ATOMS: atom_id res chain seq x y z
N MET A 1 6.65 18.48 38.63
CA MET A 1 7.84 17.78 38.14
C MET A 1 7.83 16.38 38.72
N TYR A 2 7.80 15.35 37.87
CA TYR A 2 7.77 13.95 38.27
C TYR A 2 9.17 13.34 38.11
N LYS A 3 9.57 12.44 39.02
CA LYS A 3 10.87 11.75 38.97
C LYS A 3 10.83 10.43 38.17
N HIS A 4 9.65 9.88 37.94
CA HIS A 4 9.44 8.67 37.15
C HIS A 4 8.31 8.93 36.16
N PHE A 5 8.52 8.54 34.90
CA PHE A 5 7.57 8.77 33.80
C PHE A 5 6.20 8.18 34.10
N TRP A 6 6.14 6.93 34.58
CA TRP A 6 4.87 6.25 34.88
C TRP A 6 3.97 7.03 35.87
N PHE A 7 4.52 7.76 36.86
CA PHE A 7 3.71 8.58 37.76
C PHE A 7 3.15 9.83 37.06
N ALA A 8 3.89 10.39 36.10
CA ALA A 8 3.40 11.47 35.26
C ALA A 8 2.28 10.97 34.33
N GLN A 9 2.44 9.78 33.74
CA GLN A 9 1.44 9.14 32.88
C GLN A 9 0.15 8.82 33.64
N LEU A 10 0.24 8.24 34.84
CA LEU A 10 -0.92 8.05 35.71
C LEU A 10 -1.62 9.38 36.03
N LYS A 11 -0.86 10.45 36.29
CA LYS A 11 -1.46 11.75 36.52
C LYS A 11 -2.15 12.25 35.27
N MET A 12 -1.50 12.20 34.11
CA MET A 12 -2.06 12.63 32.82
C MET A 12 -3.39 11.92 32.54
N ASN A 13 -3.42 10.59 32.67
CA ASN A 13 -4.61 9.77 32.44
C ASN A 13 -5.72 10.02 33.48
N SER A 14 -5.39 10.58 34.65
CA SER A 14 -6.38 11.00 35.66
C SER A 14 -6.98 12.38 35.38
N LEU A 15 -6.41 13.14 34.44
CA LEU A 15 -6.96 14.42 34.04
C LEU A 15 -8.05 14.13 33.00
N ASP A 16 -9.28 14.52 33.30
CA ASP A 16 -10.36 14.59 32.32
C ASP A 16 -10.14 15.80 31.40
N ALA A 17 -8.97 15.83 30.75
CA ALA A 17 -8.46 16.94 29.97
C ALA A 17 -7.96 16.42 28.63
N GLN A 18 -8.58 16.89 27.56
CA GLN A 18 -8.32 16.47 26.18
C GLN A 18 -7.01 17.02 25.60
N ASP A 19 -6.36 17.93 26.32
CA ASP A 19 -5.16 18.67 25.95
C ASP A 19 -3.97 18.39 26.90
N ALA A 20 -4.06 17.34 27.72
CA ALA A 20 -2.97 16.98 28.62
C ALA A 20 -1.79 16.34 27.87
N TYR A 21 -0.56 16.67 28.30
CA TYR A 21 0.68 16.11 27.76
C TYR A 21 1.79 16.02 28.82
N ILE A 22 2.81 15.21 28.54
CA ILE A 22 4.04 15.14 29.34
C ILE A 22 5.20 15.69 28.53
N GLN A 23 5.96 16.59 29.14
CA GLN A 23 7.12 17.23 28.54
C GLN A 23 8.34 17.06 29.45
N ARG A 24 9.50 16.82 28.82
CA ARG A 24 10.81 16.81 29.47
C ARG A 24 11.30 18.23 29.77
N GLU A 25 12.33 18.34 30.61
CA GLU A 25 12.94 19.64 30.96
C GLU A 25 13.54 20.38 29.74
N ASP A 26 13.95 19.64 28.71
CA ASP A 26 14.45 20.19 27.44
C ASP A 26 13.35 20.72 26.51
N GLY A 27 12.07 20.60 26.91
CA GLY A 27 10.93 21.01 26.12
C GLY A 27 10.40 19.95 25.15
N LYS A 28 10.97 18.75 25.11
CA LYS A 28 10.45 17.65 24.27
C LYS A 28 9.15 17.09 24.86
N VAL A 29 8.07 17.12 24.09
CA VAL A 29 6.82 16.40 24.42
C VAL A 29 7.02 14.91 24.14
N VAL A 30 6.70 14.06 25.11
CA VAL A 30 6.97 12.61 25.07
C VAL A 30 5.72 11.76 25.25
N ALA A 31 4.59 12.35 25.68
CA ALA A 31 3.30 11.68 25.75
C ALA A 31 2.17 12.70 25.62
N LEU A 32 1.05 12.25 25.06
CA LEU A 32 -0.17 13.03 24.91
C LEU A 32 -1.33 12.24 25.52
N SER A 33 -2.39 12.94 25.93
CA SER A 33 -3.69 12.31 26.19
C SER A 33 -4.30 11.79 24.88
N LYS A 34 -4.26 12.63 23.83
CA LYS A 34 -4.58 12.30 22.44
C LYS A 34 -3.89 13.28 21.51
N GLY A 35 -3.65 12.89 20.26
CA GLY A 35 -2.95 13.74 19.31
C GLY A 35 -2.46 13.04 18.06
N ILE A 36 -1.50 13.68 17.42
CA ILE A 36 -0.91 13.26 16.16
C ILE A 36 0.61 13.15 16.35
N VAL A 37 1.17 12.11 15.77
CA VAL A 37 2.60 11.92 15.63
C VAL A 37 3.04 12.56 14.32
N ASN A 38 3.97 13.52 14.40
CA ASN A 38 4.69 14.06 13.26
C ASN A 38 5.92 13.22 12.97
N LEU A 39 5.94 12.59 11.81
CA LEU A 39 7.04 11.80 11.27
C LEU A 39 7.98 12.62 10.38
N ASN A 40 7.56 13.82 9.93
CA ASN A 40 8.40 14.71 9.12
C ASN A 40 9.40 15.48 10.00
N THR A 41 10.41 14.76 10.50
CA THR A 41 11.44 15.23 11.42
C THR A 41 12.86 14.99 10.92
N LYS A 42 13.02 14.12 9.91
CA LYS A 42 14.29 13.72 9.29
C LYS A 42 14.37 14.21 7.85
N SER A 43 15.55 14.12 7.23
CA SER A 43 15.68 14.45 5.81
C SER A 43 14.97 13.42 4.92
N VAL A 44 14.65 13.78 3.68
CA VAL A 44 13.96 12.90 2.71
C VAL A 44 14.69 11.58 2.44
N ASN A 45 16.00 11.51 2.67
CA ASN A 45 16.80 10.30 2.46
C ASN A 45 16.91 9.43 3.72
N GLU A 46 16.25 9.80 4.82
CA GLU A 46 16.32 9.11 6.10
C GLU A 46 14.95 8.56 6.48
N ASN A 47 14.92 7.28 6.86
CA ASN A 47 13.69 6.63 7.31
C ASN A 47 13.56 6.71 8.84
N THR A 48 12.31 6.71 9.29
CA THR A 48 11.93 6.47 10.68
C THR A 48 11.59 5.00 10.85
N LEU A 49 12.25 4.34 11.80
CA LEU A 49 12.03 2.93 12.11
C LEU A 49 10.98 2.80 13.22
N TYR A 50 10.21 1.72 13.17
CA TYR A 50 9.29 1.33 14.23
C TYR A 50 9.31 -0.18 14.43
N THR A 51 8.96 -0.63 15.64
CA THR A 51 8.72 -2.05 15.92
C THR A 51 7.23 -2.33 15.80
N ILE A 52 6.84 -3.33 15.01
CA ILE A 52 5.42 -3.68 14.83
C ILE A 52 4.82 -4.10 16.18
N ASP A 53 3.64 -3.58 16.49
CA ASP A 53 2.99 -3.85 17.78
C ASP A 53 2.71 -5.34 17.98
N GLY A 54 3.08 -5.86 19.15
CA GLY A 54 2.94 -7.29 19.48
C GLY A 54 3.98 -8.23 18.85
N THR A 55 4.98 -7.72 18.12
CA THR A 55 6.06 -8.52 17.54
C THR A 55 7.44 -7.87 17.80
N ASP A 56 8.52 -8.56 17.40
CA ASP A 56 9.89 -8.00 17.41
C ASP A 56 10.31 -7.48 16.01
N GLU A 57 9.40 -7.53 15.03
CA GLU A 57 9.69 -7.17 13.64
C GLU A 57 9.82 -5.66 13.46
N GLN A 58 10.81 -5.25 12.66
CA GLN A 58 11.05 -3.84 12.36
C GLN A 58 10.35 -3.46 11.05
N GLY A 59 9.66 -2.33 11.07
CA GLY A 59 9.15 -1.65 9.89
C GLY A 59 9.79 -0.27 9.73
N TYR A 60 9.48 0.39 8.62
CA TYR A 60 10.02 1.71 8.30
C TYR A 60 9.04 2.56 7.50
N THR A 61 9.11 3.87 7.73
CA THR A 61 8.35 4.90 7.03
C THR A 61 9.21 6.14 6.80
N ASN A 62 8.78 7.02 5.89
CA ASN A 62 9.46 8.28 5.63
C ASN A 62 8.48 9.46 5.70
N GLY A 63 8.73 10.32 6.67
CA GLY A 63 7.87 11.46 6.98
C GLY A 63 7.76 12.52 5.89
N SER A 64 8.66 12.51 4.90
CA SER A 64 8.58 13.43 3.76
C SER A 64 7.44 13.07 2.79
N TYR A 65 7.00 11.80 2.78
CA TYR A 65 5.93 11.31 1.89
C TYR A 65 4.59 11.13 2.62
N GLY A 66 4.62 10.93 3.93
CA GLY A 66 3.44 10.90 4.80
C GLY A 66 3.84 11.34 6.21
N ALA A 67 3.43 12.55 6.60
CA ALA A 67 3.93 13.22 7.79
C ALA A 67 3.20 12.87 9.07
N ASP A 68 1.94 12.42 8.99
CA ASP A 68 1.08 12.25 10.14
C ASP A 68 0.71 10.79 10.40
N ALA A 69 0.67 10.44 11.68
CA ALA A 69 0.20 9.15 12.19
C ALA A 69 -0.63 9.39 13.46
N LEU A 70 -1.58 8.49 13.75
CA LEU A 70 -2.39 8.59 14.95
C LEU A 70 -1.57 8.24 16.19
N TYR A 71 -1.60 9.09 17.22
CA TYR A 71 -1.04 8.75 18.53
C TYR A 71 -1.97 7.79 19.28
N LEU A 72 -1.47 6.62 19.70
CA LEU A 72 -2.24 5.64 20.46
C LEU A 72 -1.83 5.63 21.94
N ASP A 73 -0.55 5.42 22.24
CA ASP A 73 -0.03 5.32 23.61
C ASP A 73 1.47 5.66 23.70
N THR A 74 2.02 5.71 24.91
CA THR A 74 3.45 5.85 25.20
C THR A 74 3.92 4.72 26.12
N SER A 75 5.12 4.19 25.86
CA SER A 75 5.72 3.11 26.62
C SER A 75 5.89 3.48 28.10
N MET A 76 5.93 2.49 29.00
CA MET A 76 6.02 2.73 30.45
C MET A 76 7.25 3.53 30.90
N ASP A 77 8.32 3.54 30.10
CA ASP A 77 9.53 4.30 30.35
C ASP A 77 9.57 5.67 29.62
N GLY A 78 8.57 5.96 28.78
CA GLY A 78 8.45 7.22 28.04
C GLY A 78 9.39 7.33 26.84
N THR A 79 10.00 6.24 26.38
CA THR A 79 11.01 6.25 25.31
C THR A 79 10.43 5.93 23.93
N GLN A 80 9.25 5.31 23.86
CA GLN A 80 8.57 4.98 22.62
C GLN A 80 7.10 5.40 22.63
N VAL A 81 6.57 5.68 21.44
CA VAL A 81 5.16 5.97 21.19
C VAL A 81 4.59 4.88 20.31
N LEU A 82 3.43 4.34 20.68
CA LEU A 82 2.62 3.51 19.81
C LEU A 82 1.82 4.43 18.89
N MET A 83 1.96 4.23 17.60
CA MET A 83 1.25 4.98 16.57
C MET A 83 0.58 4.05 15.56
N GLN A 84 -0.42 4.54 14.84
CA GLN A 84 -0.93 3.88 13.63
C GLN A 84 -0.70 4.73 12.39
N ILE A 85 -0.13 4.11 11.36
CA ILE A 85 0.10 4.72 10.05
C ILE A 85 -0.09 3.68 8.94
N SER A 86 -0.87 4.01 7.91
CA SER A 86 -1.05 3.18 6.71
C SER A 86 -1.30 1.69 7.04
N GLY A 87 -2.23 1.44 7.96
CA GLY A 87 -2.67 0.11 8.40
C GLY A 87 -1.88 -0.48 9.55
N VAL A 88 -0.60 -0.12 9.73
CA VAL A 88 0.26 -0.75 10.75
C VAL A 88 0.28 0.03 12.05
N LYS A 89 0.22 -0.70 13.17
CA LYS A 89 0.54 -0.19 14.50
C LYS A 89 2.01 -0.44 14.82
N GLY A 90 2.74 0.59 15.24
CA GLY A 90 4.17 0.48 15.49
C GLY A 90 4.67 1.36 16.64
N TRP A 91 5.63 0.83 17.39
CA TRP A 91 6.37 1.52 18.44
C TRP A 91 7.56 2.28 17.84
N VAL A 92 7.51 3.60 17.89
CA VAL A 92 8.55 4.50 17.37
C VAL A 92 9.28 5.23 18.50
N SER A 93 10.58 5.45 18.37
CA SER A 93 11.36 6.24 19.33
C SER A 93 10.85 7.67 19.42
N VAL A 94 10.66 8.21 20.63
CA VAL A 94 10.24 9.62 20.81
C VAL A 94 11.27 10.61 20.25
N GLU A 95 12.54 10.21 20.13
CA GLU A 95 13.60 11.06 19.58
C GLU A 95 13.42 11.29 18.08
N ASP A 96 12.82 10.35 17.38
CA ASP A 96 12.66 10.36 15.92
C ASP A 96 11.38 11.08 15.47
N ILE A 97 10.53 11.53 16.39
CA ILE A 97 9.21 12.11 16.07
C ILE A 97 8.97 13.43 16.79
N GLN A 98 7.90 14.13 16.44
CA GLN A 98 7.32 15.19 17.27
C GLN A 98 5.86 14.87 17.56
N LEU A 99 5.35 15.38 18.68
CA LEU A 99 3.99 15.11 19.14
C LEU A 99 3.21 16.43 19.18
N TYR A 100 2.02 16.42 18.58
CA TYR A 100 1.10 17.55 18.58
C TYR A 100 -0.25 17.13 19.15
N LEU A 101 -0.82 17.97 20.02
CA LEU A 101 -2.22 17.85 20.41
C LEU A 101 -3.11 18.04 19.18
N LEU A 102 -4.31 17.44 19.20
CA LEU A 102 -5.30 17.68 18.16
C LEU A 102 -5.67 19.17 18.15
N ASP A 103 -5.51 19.81 16.99
CA ASP A 103 -5.78 21.23 16.77
C ASP A 103 -6.17 21.44 15.30
N ASP A 104 -7.18 22.28 15.05
CA ASP A 104 -7.73 22.54 13.71
C ASP A 104 -6.72 23.24 12.78
N SER A 105 -5.62 23.78 13.30
CA SER A 105 -4.54 24.35 12.49
C SER A 105 -3.60 23.31 11.89
N LEU A 106 -3.69 22.05 12.32
CA LEU A 106 -2.91 20.96 11.73
C LEU A 106 -3.49 20.55 10.38
N TYR A 107 -2.61 20.38 9.41
CA TYR A 107 -2.96 19.82 8.10
C TYR A 107 -2.82 18.30 8.17
N LEU A 108 -3.91 17.60 8.42
CA LEU A 108 -3.94 16.15 8.59
C LEU A 108 -4.30 15.43 7.29
N SER A 109 -3.82 14.19 7.16
CA SER A 109 -4.28 13.29 6.11
C SER A 109 -5.77 13.01 6.28
N HIS A 110 -6.53 13.11 5.20
CA HIS A 110 -7.98 12.96 5.24
C HIS A 110 -8.56 12.56 3.88
N TYR A 111 -9.77 12.01 3.91
CA TYR A 111 -10.50 11.54 2.74
C TYR A 111 -11.71 12.43 2.46
N THR A 112 -11.99 12.63 1.18
CA THR A 112 -13.17 13.34 0.68
C THR A 112 -13.73 12.65 -0.56
N VAL A 113 -14.99 12.92 -0.88
CA VAL A 113 -15.59 12.53 -2.16
C VAL A 113 -15.58 13.73 -3.10
N GLN A 114 -15.05 13.53 -4.30
CA GLN A 114 -15.06 14.54 -5.37
C GLN A 114 -15.29 13.87 -6.73
N ASN A 115 -16.32 14.32 -7.46
CA ASN A 115 -16.66 13.80 -8.80
C ASN A 115 -16.76 12.26 -8.81
N ASP A 116 -17.56 11.70 -7.90
CA ASP A 116 -17.75 10.25 -7.71
C ASP A 116 -16.48 9.45 -7.37
N SER A 117 -15.37 10.12 -7.05
CA SER A 117 -14.10 9.48 -6.70
C SER A 117 -13.75 9.72 -5.22
N LEU A 118 -13.18 8.70 -4.59
CA LEU A 118 -12.52 8.81 -3.30
C LEU A 118 -11.18 9.50 -3.46
N ILE A 119 -11.00 10.62 -2.77
CA ILE A 119 -9.75 11.38 -2.74
C ILE A 119 -9.11 11.21 -1.37
N HIS A 120 -7.87 10.72 -1.33
CA HIS A 120 -7.04 10.79 -0.14
C HIS A 120 -6.10 12.00 -0.27
N THR A 121 -6.28 12.98 0.60
CA THR A 121 -5.38 14.12 0.73
C THR A 121 -4.32 13.77 1.77
N ILE A 122 -3.11 13.45 1.31
CA ILE A 122 -2.00 13.05 2.20
C ILE A 122 -1.27 14.28 2.71
N SER A 123 -1.10 14.40 4.03
CA SER A 123 -0.25 15.43 4.62
C SER A 123 1.22 15.08 4.48
N THR A 124 2.01 15.98 3.92
CA THR A 124 3.48 15.89 3.93
C THR A 124 4.12 16.94 4.84
N ASN A 125 3.34 17.88 5.39
CA ASN A 125 3.78 18.79 6.42
C ASN A 125 2.61 19.31 7.26
N LEU A 126 2.58 18.91 8.53
CA LEU A 126 1.51 19.25 9.47
C LEU A 126 1.29 20.75 9.72
N LEU A 127 2.31 21.59 9.52
CA LEU A 127 2.29 23.01 9.92
C LEU A 127 2.26 23.99 8.74
N GLN A 128 2.61 23.53 7.54
CA GLN A 128 2.75 24.38 6.36
C GLN A 128 1.69 24.12 5.29
N GLY A 129 0.80 23.15 5.50
CA GLY A 129 -0.29 22.85 4.56
C GLY A 129 0.17 22.30 3.22
N VAL A 130 1.33 21.63 3.20
CA VAL A 130 1.76 20.88 2.02
C VAL A 130 1.03 19.54 2.04
N VAL A 131 0.13 19.36 1.09
CA VAL A 131 -0.69 18.16 0.92
C VAL A 131 -0.59 17.62 -0.49
N ASN A 132 -0.81 16.31 -0.64
CA ASN A 132 -0.83 15.63 -1.92
C ASN A 132 -2.17 14.90 -2.11
N PRO A 133 -3.13 15.47 -2.86
CA PRO A 133 -4.41 14.82 -3.13
C PRO A 133 -4.25 13.71 -4.20
N LEU A 134 -4.74 12.51 -3.88
CA LEU A 134 -4.74 11.35 -4.76
C LEU A 134 -6.16 10.85 -4.96
N SER A 135 -6.57 10.66 -6.20
CA SER A 135 -7.81 9.97 -6.54
C SER A 135 -7.57 8.47 -6.57
N ILE A 136 -7.98 7.74 -5.54
CA ILE A 136 -7.55 6.36 -5.32
C ILE A 136 -8.55 5.32 -5.83
N GLY A 137 -9.78 5.72 -6.14
CA GLY A 137 -10.81 4.84 -6.70
C GLY A 137 -12.18 5.51 -6.70
N PRO A 138 -13.24 4.79 -7.11
CA PRO A 138 -14.63 5.24 -6.95
C PRO A 138 -14.95 5.51 -5.48
N ALA A 139 -15.78 6.51 -5.21
CA ALA A 139 -16.26 6.78 -3.86
C ALA A 139 -17.17 5.63 -3.38
N PRO A 140 -16.96 5.10 -2.16
CA PRO A 140 -17.88 4.13 -1.60
C PRO A 140 -19.20 4.80 -1.19
N ASP A 141 -20.32 4.06 -1.32
CA ASP A 141 -21.68 4.58 -1.10
C ASP A 141 -21.95 5.16 0.30
N PHE A 142 -21.16 4.74 1.30
CA PHE A 142 -21.29 5.25 2.67
C PHE A 142 -20.67 6.65 2.86
N MET A 143 -19.84 7.12 1.92
CA MET A 143 -19.25 8.44 1.95
C MET A 143 -20.05 9.46 1.15
N LYS A 144 -19.98 10.73 1.56
CA LYS A 144 -20.72 11.83 0.97
C LYS A 144 -19.79 12.97 0.59
N GLU A 145 -20.18 13.70 -0.45
CA GLU A 145 -19.59 15.01 -0.76
C GLU A 145 -19.73 15.97 0.43
N ASP A 146 -18.89 17.01 0.47
CA ASP A 146 -18.83 18.03 1.52
C ASP A 146 -18.58 17.48 2.95
N THR A 147 -18.04 16.26 3.08
CA THR A 147 -17.68 15.65 4.36
C THR A 147 -16.21 15.23 4.35
N THR A 148 -15.50 15.56 5.44
CA THR A 148 -14.13 15.10 5.68
C THR A 148 -14.17 13.83 6.53
N TYR A 149 -13.45 12.81 6.05
CA TYR A 149 -13.28 11.54 6.76
C TYR A 149 -11.81 11.31 7.11
N TYR A 150 -11.56 10.55 8.17
CA TYR A 150 -10.25 10.15 8.63
C TYR A 150 -10.14 8.63 8.68
N SER A 151 -8.97 8.13 8.31
CA SER A 151 -8.62 6.71 8.41
C SER A 151 -7.11 6.56 8.31
N TYR A 152 -6.49 5.89 9.28
CA TYR A 152 -5.07 5.54 9.20
C TYR A 152 -4.84 4.10 8.75
N ASP A 153 -5.89 3.35 8.42
CA ASP A 153 -5.79 2.00 7.83
C ASP A 153 -6.30 1.91 6.39
N GLY A 154 -7.09 2.89 5.96
CA GLY A 154 -7.73 2.94 4.64
C GLY A 154 -8.96 2.05 4.50
N ASN A 155 -9.42 1.40 5.60
CA ASN A 155 -10.50 0.41 5.55
C ASN A 155 -11.70 0.79 6.44
N TYR A 156 -11.46 1.41 7.58
CA TYR A 156 -12.51 1.98 8.43
C TYR A 156 -12.38 3.49 8.52
N PHE A 157 -13.49 4.20 8.33
CA PHE A 157 -13.51 5.64 8.19
C PHE A 157 -14.32 6.30 9.30
N TYR A 158 -13.87 7.48 9.71
CA TYR A 158 -14.43 8.20 10.86
C TYR A 158 -14.57 9.68 10.52
N THR A 159 -15.54 10.35 11.14
CA THR A 159 -15.63 11.83 11.11
C THR A 159 -15.01 12.49 12.33
N ASP A 160 -14.57 11.70 13.32
CA ASP A 160 -13.93 12.16 14.55
C ASP A 160 -12.67 11.32 14.85
N LEU A 161 -11.51 11.98 14.87
CA LEU A 161 -10.21 11.34 15.15
C LEU A 161 -10.12 10.77 16.57
N SER A 162 -10.83 11.37 17.53
CA SER A 162 -10.84 10.89 18.92
C SER A 162 -11.62 9.58 19.02
N ALA A 163 -12.79 9.51 18.36
CA ALA A 163 -13.59 8.29 18.30
C ALA A 163 -12.82 7.17 17.58
N MET A 164 -12.19 7.47 16.44
CA MET A 164 -11.30 6.51 15.75
C MET A 164 -10.22 5.96 16.68
N ARG A 165 -9.55 6.83 17.45
CA ARG A 165 -8.51 6.41 18.39
C ARG A 165 -9.07 5.47 19.48
N GLU A 166 -10.26 5.77 20.00
CA GLU A 166 -10.92 4.96 21.03
C GLU A 166 -11.22 3.56 20.49
N ASP A 167 -11.87 3.46 19.32
CA ASP A 167 -12.17 2.19 18.64
C ASP A 167 -10.91 1.34 18.38
N ILE A 168 -9.82 1.97 17.92
CA ILE A 168 -8.53 1.27 17.70
C ILE A 168 -7.96 0.69 19.00
N LEU A 169 -8.10 1.39 20.13
CA LEU A 169 -7.61 0.94 21.43
C LEU A 169 -8.50 -0.18 22.01
N ASP A 170 -9.81 -0.07 21.80
CA ASP A 170 -10.81 -1.04 22.25
C ASP A 170 -10.89 -2.27 21.31
N GLN A 171 -10.25 -2.20 20.14
CA GLN A 171 -10.21 -3.23 19.10
C GLN A 171 -11.58 -3.51 18.48
N ASP A 172 -12.34 -2.44 18.25
CA ASP A 172 -13.63 -2.46 17.56
C ASP A 172 -13.70 -1.33 16.51
N HIS A 173 -14.90 -1.11 15.95
CA HIS A 173 -15.17 -0.08 14.95
C HIS A 173 -16.59 0.50 15.17
N GLU A 174 -17.07 0.58 16.42
CA GLU A 174 -18.46 0.98 16.73
C GLU A 174 -18.80 2.41 16.25
N ASN A 175 -17.81 3.29 16.14
CA ASN A 175 -17.95 4.67 15.70
C ASN A 175 -17.57 4.90 14.23
N ALA A 176 -17.17 3.85 13.50
CA ALA A 176 -16.88 3.95 12.08
C ALA A 176 -18.16 4.27 11.27
N VAL A 177 -17.99 5.00 10.16
CA VAL A 177 -19.11 5.33 9.26
C VAL A 177 -19.52 4.14 8.37
N ASN A 178 -18.65 3.14 8.25
CA ASN A 178 -18.87 1.89 7.53
C ASN A 178 -18.91 0.71 8.50
N GLU A 179 -19.89 -0.17 8.34
CA GLU A 179 -20.09 -1.37 9.16
C GLU A 179 -19.02 -2.44 8.85
N ASP A 180 -18.79 -2.68 7.56
CA ASP A 180 -17.78 -3.62 7.07
C ASP A 180 -16.53 -2.88 6.57
N ALA A 181 -15.36 -3.49 6.74
CA ALA A 181 -14.10 -3.00 6.19
C ALA A 181 -14.21 -2.73 4.68
N TYR A 182 -13.83 -1.53 4.26
CA TYR A 182 -13.72 -1.17 2.86
C TYR A 182 -12.36 -1.55 2.30
N PHE A 183 -12.33 -2.26 1.17
CA PHE A 183 -11.10 -2.53 0.44
C PHE A 183 -11.18 -1.92 -0.96
N ASN A 184 -10.37 -0.90 -1.22
CA ASN A 184 -10.28 -0.30 -2.56
C ASN A 184 -9.77 -1.32 -3.59
N PHE A 185 -10.57 -1.61 -4.61
CA PHE A 185 -10.25 -2.56 -5.67
C PHE A 185 -8.85 -2.36 -6.25
N TYR A 186 -8.49 -1.13 -6.62
CA TYR A 186 -7.21 -0.84 -7.30
C TYR A 186 -5.99 -0.98 -6.39
N GLN A 187 -6.18 -0.90 -5.07
CA GLN A 187 -5.13 -1.05 -4.08
C GLN A 187 -4.94 -2.53 -3.67
N TYR A 188 -6.02 -3.31 -3.67
CA TYR A 188 -6.04 -4.67 -3.13
C TYR A 188 -6.19 -5.78 -4.17
N ILE A 189 -6.36 -5.48 -5.45
CA ILE A 189 -6.31 -6.50 -6.51
C ILE A 189 -4.91 -7.15 -6.58
N PRO A 190 -4.82 -8.50 -6.55
CA PRO A 190 -3.55 -9.20 -6.72
C PRO A 190 -2.96 -9.02 -8.12
N HIS A 191 -1.62 -8.99 -8.22
CA HIS A 191 -0.89 -8.94 -9.50
C HIS A 191 -1.14 -10.15 -10.38
N ARG A 192 -1.69 -11.24 -9.83
CA ARG A 192 -2.12 -12.44 -10.56
C ARG A 192 -3.45 -12.31 -11.29
N SER A 193 -3.96 -11.09 -11.38
CA SER A 193 -5.03 -10.72 -12.29
C SER A 193 -4.49 -10.43 -13.70
N ASN A 194 -5.37 -10.40 -14.70
CA ASN A 194 -5.01 -10.00 -16.07
C ASN A 194 -5.86 -8.81 -16.51
N THR A 195 -5.22 -7.68 -16.76
CA THR A 195 -5.90 -6.52 -17.32
C THR A 195 -6.40 -6.80 -18.73
N GLN A 196 -7.54 -6.21 -19.07
CA GLN A 196 -8.12 -6.19 -20.41
C GLN A 196 -7.92 -4.84 -21.12
N LEU A 197 -7.09 -3.96 -20.56
CA LEU A 197 -6.69 -2.70 -21.17
C LEU A 197 -5.68 -2.93 -22.30
N THR A 198 -5.58 -1.96 -23.18
CA THR A 198 -4.73 -1.99 -24.38
C THR A 198 -3.77 -0.82 -24.37
N ASN A 199 -2.74 -0.84 -25.24
CA ASN A 199 -1.84 0.30 -25.43
C ASN A 199 -2.60 1.60 -25.73
N ALA A 200 -3.73 1.54 -26.45
CA ALA A 200 -4.56 2.70 -26.73
C ALA A 200 -5.15 3.33 -25.44
N ASN A 201 -5.48 2.52 -24.43
CA ASN A 201 -5.94 3.03 -23.15
C ASN A 201 -4.81 3.74 -22.38
N TYR A 202 -3.60 3.18 -22.42
CA TYR A 202 -2.44 3.78 -21.75
C TYR A 202 -1.99 5.07 -22.43
N ASN A 203 -1.90 5.08 -23.76
CA ASN A 203 -1.58 6.28 -24.52
C ASN A 203 -2.63 7.38 -24.31
N ALA A 204 -3.92 7.05 -24.28
CA ALA A 204 -4.96 8.04 -24.01
C ALA A 204 -4.76 8.76 -22.66
N TYR A 205 -4.32 8.02 -21.63
CA TYR A 205 -3.97 8.64 -20.34
C TYR A 205 -2.74 9.54 -20.44
N LEU A 206 -1.67 9.08 -21.11
CA LEU A 206 -0.46 9.87 -21.31
C LEU A 206 -0.75 11.16 -22.09
N GLU A 207 -1.57 11.09 -23.14
CA GLU A 207 -1.98 12.23 -23.96
C GLU A 207 -2.71 13.30 -23.14
N GLU A 208 -3.56 12.90 -22.18
CA GLU A 208 -4.23 13.83 -21.26
C GLU A 208 -3.24 14.54 -20.32
N MET A 209 -2.11 13.90 -20.00
CA MET A 209 -1.00 14.52 -19.26
C MET A 209 -0.07 15.36 -20.14
N GLY A 210 -0.39 15.49 -21.44
CA GLY A 210 0.40 16.24 -22.42
C GLY A 210 1.53 15.44 -23.07
N ILE A 211 1.63 14.14 -22.82
CA ILE A 211 2.66 13.25 -23.36
C ILE A 211 2.11 12.61 -24.65
N THR A 212 2.70 12.95 -25.79
CA THR A 212 2.16 12.59 -27.12
C THR A 212 3.17 11.88 -28.02
N GLN A 213 4.36 11.56 -27.52
CA GLN A 213 5.43 10.95 -28.31
C GLN A 213 6.41 10.15 -27.45
N THR A 214 7.05 9.15 -28.05
CA THR A 214 8.09 8.36 -27.41
C THR A 214 9.38 9.17 -27.24
N ALA A 215 9.92 9.19 -26.03
CA ALA A 215 11.22 9.79 -25.75
C ALA A 215 12.36 8.88 -26.27
N THR A 216 13.39 9.46 -26.88
CA THR A 216 14.58 8.72 -27.35
C THR A 216 15.90 9.14 -26.70
N SER A 217 15.89 10.20 -25.89
CA SER A 217 17.08 10.71 -25.21
C SER A 217 16.70 11.53 -23.98
N TYR A 218 17.61 11.63 -23.01
CA TYR A 218 17.48 12.53 -21.86
C TYR A 218 18.21 13.87 -22.13
N PRO A 219 17.69 15.02 -21.65
CA PRO A 219 16.37 15.20 -21.02
C PRO A 219 15.23 15.03 -22.02
N CYS A 220 14.10 14.51 -21.56
CA CYS A 220 12.87 14.42 -22.34
C CYS A 220 12.33 15.83 -22.62
N ALA A 221 11.71 16.04 -23.79
CA ALA A 221 10.80 17.18 -23.94
C ALA A 221 9.55 17.00 -23.05
N ASP A 222 8.86 18.10 -22.74
CA ASP A 222 7.67 18.08 -21.86
C ASP A 222 6.57 17.12 -22.35
N ASN A 223 6.50 16.88 -23.66
CA ASN A 223 5.51 16.00 -24.30
C ASN A 223 6.05 14.60 -24.67
N GLU A 224 7.23 14.23 -24.17
CA GLU A 224 7.90 12.96 -24.46
C GLU A 224 7.96 12.04 -23.24
N SER A 225 7.81 10.74 -23.45
CA SER A 225 8.05 9.70 -22.43
C SER A 225 8.46 8.37 -23.06
N VAL A 226 9.30 7.57 -22.41
CA VAL A 226 9.54 6.19 -22.89
C VAL A 226 8.33 5.27 -22.74
N LEU A 227 7.33 5.64 -21.93
CA LEU A 227 6.10 4.86 -21.76
C LEU A 227 5.10 5.05 -22.91
N TYR A 228 5.24 6.12 -23.70
CA TYR A 228 4.38 6.35 -24.86
C TYR A 228 4.65 5.28 -25.94
N ASP A 229 3.60 4.61 -26.40
CA ASP A 229 3.62 3.42 -27.26
C ASP A 229 4.23 2.13 -26.65
N LEU A 230 4.55 2.11 -25.35
CA LEU A 230 5.17 0.95 -24.70
C LEU A 230 4.15 -0.08 -24.16
N GLY A 231 2.85 0.23 -24.14
CA GLY A 231 1.82 -0.60 -23.53
C GLY A 231 1.71 -2.01 -24.09
N SER A 232 2.00 -2.22 -25.39
CA SER A 232 2.02 -3.57 -25.97
C SER A 232 3.10 -4.45 -25.35
N THR A 233 4.26 -3.89 -24.99
CA THR A 233 5.34 -4.63 -24.34
C THR A 233 4.92 -5.12 -22.95
N PHE A 234 4.22 -4.29 -22.17
CA PHE A 234 3.65 -4.72 -20.88
C PHE A 234 2.64 -5.86 -21.04
N ILE A 235 1.77 -5.77 -22.05
CA ILE A 235 0.76 -6.80 -22.34
C ILE A 235 1.43 -8.11 -22.77
N ASP A 236 2.49 -8.03 -23.58
CA ASP A 236 3.27 -9.21 -23.99
C ASP A 236 3.95 -9.87 -22.79
N VAL A 237 4.47 -9.10 -21.84
CA VAL A 237 5.04 -9.63 -20.59
C VAL A 237 3.95 -10.24 -19.70
N GLN A 238 2.76 -9.63 -19.58
CA GLN A 238 1.61 -10.22 -18.88
C GLN A 238 1.28 -11.59 -19.49
N ASN A 239 1.18 -11.69 -20.81
CA ASN A 239 0.86 -12.94 -21.51
C ASN A 239 1.93 -14.03 -21.30
N GLN A 240 3.18 -13.64 -21.04
CA GLN A 240 4.28 -14.54 -20.75
C GLN A 240 4.32 -14.99 -19.28
N THR A 241 4.04 -14.09 -18.34
CA THR A 241 4.32 -14.27 -16.90
C THR A 241 3.07 -14.39 -16.01
N GLY A 242 1.90 -13.97 -16.51
CA GLY A 242 0.66 -13.90 -15.73
C GLY A 242 0.66 -12.79 -14.68
N VAL A 243 1.45 -11.74 -14.87
CA VAL A 243 1.49 -10.55 -14.01
C VAL A 243 0.76 -9.40 -14.70
N ASN A 244 -0.17 -8.76 -13.99
CA ASN A 244 -1.05 -7.72 -14.53
C ASN A 244 -0.27 -6.56 -15.17
N ALA A 245 -0.46 -6.34 -16.47
CA ALA A 245 0.20 -5.29 -17.26
C ALA A 245 -0.16 -3.87 -16.79
N SER A 246 -1.41 -3.61 -16.42
CA SER A 246 -1.85 -2.28 -15.94
C SER A 246 -1.25 -1.96 -14.58
N MET A 247 -1.13 -2.95 -13.70
CA MET A 247 -0.45 -2.76 -12.41
C MET A 247 1.04 -2.47 -12.61
N MET A 248 1.72 -3.22 -13.48
CA MET A 248 3.13 -2.93 -13.82
C MET A 248 3.29 -1.55 -14.46
N PHE A 249 2.39 -1.15 -15.36
CA PHE A 249 2.43 0.17 -15.98
C PHE A 249 2.20 1.29 -14.95
N ALA A 250 1.27 1.09 -14.01
CA ALA A 250 1.02 2.01 -12.91
C ALA A 250 2.24 2.19 -11.99
N VAL A 251 2.96 1.11 -11.67
CA VAL A 251 4.23 1.22 -10.93
C VAL A 251 5.26 1.97 -11.77
N ALA A 252 5.39 1.68 -13.07
CA ALA A 252 6.34 2.39 -13.93
C ALA A 252 6.05 3.90 -13.99
N LEU A 253 4.78 4.31 -14.08
CA LEU A 253 4.38 5.72 -14.00
C LEU A 253 4.87 6.38 -12.70
N ASN A 254 4.68 5.69 -11.57
CA ASN A 254 5.05 6.18 -10.24
C ASN A 254 6.57 6.28 -10.06
N GLU A 255 7.30 5.21 -10.38
CA GLU A 255 8.74 5.07 -10.11
C GLU A 255 9.63 5.88 -11.04
N SER A 256 9.19 6.10 -12.28
CA SER A 256 10.00 6.80 -13.30
C SER A 256 9.56 8.22 -13.60
N GLY A 257 8.57 8.75 -12.85
CA GLY A 257 7.98 10.05 -13.12
C GLY A 257 7.41 10.11 -14.53
N TYR A 258 6.39 9.30 -14.80
CA TYR A 258 5.79 9.13 -16.13
C TYR A 258 6.76 8.65 -17.22
N GLY A 259 7.84 7.94 -16.89
CA GLY A 259 8.83 7.49 -17.88
C GLY A 259 9.74 8.60 -18.41
N GLN A 260 9.91 9.69 -17.65
CA GLN A 260 10.70 10.85 -18.06
C GLN A 260 12.03 10.96 -17.30
N SER A 261 12.25 10.11 -16.28
CA SER A 261 13.48 10.11 -15.49
C SER A 261 14.72 9.77 -16.32
N GLU A 262 15.88 10.28 -15.89
CA GLU A 262 17.17 9.97 -16.52
C GLU A 262 17.39 8.45 -16.58
N TYR A 263 17.20 7.74 -15.47
CA TYR A 263 17.37 6.28 -15.39
C TYR A 263 16.46 5.50 -16.35
N ALA A 264 15.21 5.94 -16.56
CA ALA A 264 14.32 5.29 -17.53
C ALA A 264 14.88 5.36 -18.95
N LEU A 265 15.51 6.47 -19.31
CA LEU A 265 16.04 6.73 -20.64
C LEU A 265 17.44 6.16 -20.86
N THR A 266 18.35 6.36 -19.89
CA THR A 266 19.78 6.02 -20.05
C THR A 266 20.08 4.59 -19.61
N ASN A 267 19.29 4.04 -18.69
CA ASN A 267 19.52 2.72 -18.09
C ASN A 267 18.39 1.74 -18.42
N TYR A 268 17.38 2.16 -19.17
CA TYR A 268 16.17 1.38 -19.43
C TYR A 268 15.48 0.90 -18.14
N ASN A 269 15.55 1.69 -17.07
CA ASN A 269 15.06 1.30 -15.74
C ASN A 269 13.80 2.08 -15.37
N LEU A 270 12.65 1.42 -15.48
CA LEU A 270 11.34 2.01 -15.20
C LEU A 270 10.91 1.94 -13.73
N PHE A 271 11.56 1.10 -12.93
CA PHE A 271 11.06 0.70 -11.60
C PHE A 271 12.02 1.01 -10.45
N GLY A 272 13.21 1.57 -10.75
CA GLY A 272 14.19 1.98 -9.75
C GLY A 272 14.97 0.84 -9.08
N HIS A 273 14.65 -0.42 -9.39
CA HIS A 273 15.31 -1.59 -8.79
C HIS A 273 16.50 -2.10 -9.63
N ALA A 274 17.42 -2.81 -8.99
CA ALA A 274 18.64 -3.34 -9.63
C ALA A 274 18.34 -4.59 -10.48
N ALA A 275 19.03 -4.73 -11.61
CA ALA A 275 18.93 -5.89 -12.50
C ALA A 275 19.58 -7.13 -11.86
N TYR A 276 18.83 -8.22 -11.78
CA TYR A 276 19.26 -9.47 -11.13
C TYR A 276 20.45 -10.18 -11.79
N ASP A 277 20.76 -9.88 -13.05
CA ASP A 277 21.79 -10.57 -13.85
C ASP A 277 23.21 -9.97 -13.69
N GLU A 278 23.39 -8.85 -12.99
CA GLU A 278 24.70 -8.21 -12.81
C GLU A 278 25.00 -7.86 -11.34
N ASN A 279 26.29 -7.70 -11.04
CA ASN A 279 26.83 -7.50 -9.70
C ASN A 279 26.07 -6.35 -8.95
N PRO A 280 25.63 -6.56 -7.69
CA PRO A 280 24.61 -5.71 -7.04
C PRO A 280 24.95 -4.22 -6.92
N ASP A 281 26.24 -3.87 -6.86
CA ASP A 281 26.69 -2.50 -6.65
C ASP A 281 26.75 -1.66 -7.95
N SER A 282 26.34 -2.20 -9.11
CA SER A 282 26.45 -1.50 -10.42
C SER A 282 25.35 -1.83 -11.45
N ALA A 283 24.33 -2.60 -11.11
CA ALA A 283 23.41 -3.19 -12.09
C ALA A 283 22.06 -2.45 -12.27
N THR A 284 21.98 -1.13 -12.18
CA THR A 284 20.68 -0.43 -12.42
C THR A 284 20.31 -0.32 -13.91
N THR A 285 21.10 -0.91 -14.81
CA THR A 285 20.89 -0.89 -16.26
C THR A 285 20.36 -2.22 -16.77
N TYR A 286 19.30 -2.15 -17.58
CA TYR A 286 18.71 -3.30 -18.28
C TYR A 286 19.16 -3.38 -19.73
N LYS A 287 18.96 -4.53 -20.38
CA LYS A 287 19.30 -4.71 -21.81
C LYS A 287 18.38 -3.91 -22.73
N SER A 288 17.13 -3.73 -22.31
CA SER A 288 16.07 -2.97 -22.98
C SER A 288 14.93 -2.68 -21.99
N LEU A 289 13.97 -1.86 -22.39
CA LEU A 289 12.74 -1.66 -21.61
C LEU A 289 11.93 -2.96 -21.47
N GLU A 290 11.91 -3.80 -22.50
CA GLU A 290 11.27 -5.13 -22.44
C GLU A 290 11.92 -6.03 -21.38
N ASP A 291 13.26 -6.06 -21.35
CA ASP A 291 14.01 -6.80 -20.32
C ASP A 291 13.72 -6.25 -18.91
N CYS A 292 13.66 -4.92 -18.74
CA CYS A 292 13.27 -4.30 -17.47
C CYS A 292 11.87 -4.72 -17.01
N ILE A 293 10.87 -4.66 -17.90
CA ILE A 293 9.49 -5.05 -17.60
C ILE A 293 9.41 -6.54 -17.28
N TYR A 294 10.10 -7.40 -18.04
CA TYR A 294 10.15 -8.83 -17.77
C TYR A 294 10.80 -9.14 -16.42
N GLN A 295 11.92 -8.50 -16.07
CA GLN A 295 12.60 -8.71 -14.80
C GLN A 295 11.77 -8.21 -13.62
N HIS A 296 11.00 -7.13 -13.78
CA HIS A 296 10.02 -6.72 -12.78
C HIS A 296 8.95 -7.81 -12.56
N ALA A 297 8.34 -8.31 -13.64
CA ALA A 297 7.32 -9.36 -13.55
C ALA A 297 7.85 -10.68 -12.96
N TYR A 298 8.96 -11.20 -13.48
CA TYR A 298 9.50 -12.50 -13.10
C TYR A 298 10.34 -12.42 -11.81
N GLY A 299 11.30 -11.50 -11.76
CA GLY A 299 12.25 -11.40 -10.66
C GLY A 299 11.66 -10.80 -9.38
N PHE A 300 10.93 -9.69 -9.50
CA PHE A 300 10.41 -8.97 -8.33
C PHE A 300 9.04 -9.48 -7.89
N ILE A 301 8.11 -9.63 -8.83
CA ILE A 301 6.76 -10.11 -8.50
C ILE A 301 6.75 -11.63 -8.30
N GLN A 302 7.02 -12.42 -9.35
CA GLN A 302 6.87 -13.88 -9.25
C GLN A 302 7.82 -14.54 -8.23
N ASN A 303 9.10 -14.20 -8.21
CA ASN A 303 10.05 -14.82 -7.27
C ASN A 303 10.03 -14.18 -5.87
N GLY A 304 9.42 -13.00 -5.73
CA GLY A 304 9.39 -12.22 -4.49
C GLY A 304 7.98 -12.00 -3.96
N TYR A 305 7.39 -10.87 -4.31
CA TYR A 305 6.15 -10.38 -3.69
C TYR A 305 4.88 -11.23 -3.94
N ALA A 306 4.93 -12.16 -4.89
CA ALA A 306 3.88 -13.14 -5.15
C ALA A 306 4.30 -14.58 -4.80
N ASN A 307 5.47 -14.78 -4.18
CA ASN A 307 5.97 -16.08 -3.76
C ASN A 307 5.72 -16.28 -2.26
N PRO A 308 4.77 -17.13 -1.84
CA PRO A 308 4.49 -17.38 -0.42
C PRO A 308 5.67 -17.89 0.41
N ASP A 309 6.73 -18.40 -0.23
CA ASP A 309 7.96 -18.84 0.46
C ASP A 309 9.04 -17.74 0.58
N ASP A 310 8.83 -16.55 0.02
CA ASP A 310 9.77 -15.41 0.09
C ASP A 310 9.44 -14.50 1.27
N SER A 311 10.45 -14.00 1.98
CA SER A 311 10.27 -13.12 3.14
C SER A 311 9.63 -11.77 2.83
N ARG A 312 9.54 -11.39 1.55
CA ARG A 312 8.87 -10.18 1.07
C ARG A 312 7.38 -10.38 0.82
N TYR A 313 6.88 -11.62 0.91
CA TYR A 313 5.48 -11.90 0.64
C TYR A 313 4.59 -11.46 1.79
N HIS A 314 3.74 -10.47 1.51
CA HIS A 314 2.64 -10.02 2.36
C HIS A 314 1.35 -9.91 1.53
N GLY A 315 1.27 -10.66 0.43
CA GLY A 315 0.26 -10.53 -0.62
C GLY A 315 0.77 -9.81 -1.87
N SER A 316 0.29 -10.25 -3.05
CA SER A 316 0.74 -9.68 -4.34
C SER A 316 -0.07 -8.46 -4.81
N TRP A 317 -0.71 -7.71 -3.92
CA TRP A 317 -1.39 -6.43 -4.26
C TRP A 317 -0.55 -5.24 -3.81
N PHE A 318 -0.91 -4.01 -4.21
CA PHE A 318 -0.16 -2.81 -3.82
C PHE A 318 -0.18 -2.59 -2.31
N GLY A 319 -1.37 -2.60 -1.71
CA GLY A 319 -1.57 -2.60 -0.27
C GLY A 319 -1.10 -1.32 0.45
N ASN A 320 -0.65 -1.50 1.70
CA ASN A 320 -0.29 -0.46 2.65
C ASN A 320 0.88 -0.96 3.54
N LYS A 321 1.15 -0.32 4.68
CA LYS A 321 2.23 -0.75 5.59
C LYS A 321 1.92 -1.98 6.43
N ALA A 322 0.68 -2.48 6.40
CA ALA A 322 0.27 -3.72 7.07
C ALA A 322 0.11 -4.91 6.12
N SER A 323 -0.02 -4.69 4.80
CA SER A 323 -0.31 -5.74 3.83
C SER A 323 0.12 -5.35 2.42
N GLY A 324 0.45 -6.35 1.59
CA GLY A 324 0.82 -6.17 0.20
C GLY A 324 2.28 -5.76 -0.01
N ILE A 325 2.59 -5.36 -1.24
CA ILE A 325 3.94 -5.01 -1.68
C ILE A 325 4.53 -3.85 -0.87
N ASN A 326 3.71 -2.87 -0.47
CA ASN A 326 4.17 -1.66 0.21
C ASN A 326 4.78 -1.91 1.62
N VAL A 327 4.55 -3.09 2.22
CA VAL A 327 5.18 -3.46 3.49
C VAL A 327 6.71 -3.38 3.38
N GLN A 328 7.27 -3.89 2.27
CA GLN A 328 8.72 -3.98 2.09
C GLN A 328 9.28 -3.27 0.84
N TYR A 329 8.43 -2.70 -0.03
CA TYR A 329 8.88 -2.12 -1.30
C TYR A 329 9.41 -0.69 -1.20
N ALA A 330 8.71 0.20 -0.50
CA ALA A 330 9.04 1.62 -0.45
C ALA A 330 8.96 2.16 0.97
N SER A 331 9.71 3.20 1.32
CA SER A 331 9.59 3.88 2.62
C SER A 331 8.42 4.84 2.69
N ASP A 332 7.88 5.24 1.53
CA ASP A 332 6.64 6.01 1.45
C ASP A 332 5.46 5.17 1.97
N PRO A 333 4.80 5.59 3.07
CA PRO A 333 3.68 4.84 3.64
C PRO A 333 2.49 4.72 2.68
N TYR A 334 2.37 5.60 1.69
CA TYR A 334 1.25 5.65 0.75
C TYR A 334 1.66 5.28 -0.69
N TRP A 335 2.82 4.62 -0.87
CA TRP A 335 3.27 4.14 -2.19
C TRP A 335 2.21 3.27 -2.89
N GLY A 336 1.58 2.36 -2.14
CA GLY A 336 0.56 1.47 -2.69
C GLY A 336 -0.68 2.21 -3.20
N GLU A 337 -1.07 3.30 -2.53
CA GLU A 337 -2.15 4.17 -2.97
C GLU A 337 -1.78 5.02 -4.19
N LYS A 338 -0.52 5.47 -4.30
CA LYS A 338 -0.02 6.18 -5.49
C LYS A 338 -0.02 5.26 -6.72
N ALA A 339 0.39 4.01 -6.56
CA ALA A 339 0.29 3.02 -7.62
C ALA A 339 -1.18 2.72 -7.97
N ALA A 340 -2.05 2.56 -6.96
CA ALA A 340 -3.50 2.35 -7.16
C ALA A 340 -4.15 3.54 -7.88
N HIS A 341 -3.75 4.78 -7.57
CA HIS A 341 -4.20 5.99 -8.26
C HIS A 341 -3.95 5.89 -9.76
N PHE A 342 -2.71 5.57 -10.17
CA PHE A 342 -2.40 5.42 -11.59
C PHE A 342 -3.21 4.31 -12.24
N TYR A 343 -3.37 3.15 -11.57
CA TYR A 343 -4.20 2.08 -12.11
C TYR A 343 -5.67 2.52 -12.28
N TYR A 344 -6.25 3.20 -11.30
CA TYR A 344 -7.59 3.76 -11.40
C TYR A 344 -7.73 4.76 -12.56
N GLN A 345 -6.73 5.63 -12.76
CA GLN A 345 -6.72 6.55 -13.90
C GLN A 345 -6.72 5.79 -15.23
N LEU A 346 -5.86 4.79 -15.39
CA LEU A 346 -5.80 3.97 -16.61
C LEU A 346 -7.15 3.30 -16.91
N ASP A 347 -7.79 2.70 -15.89
CA ASP A 347 -9.04 1.96 -16.07
C ASP A 347 -10.27 2.88 -16.23
N THR A 348 -10.24 4.10 -15.69
CA THR A 348 -11.34 5.06 -15.86
C THR A 348 -11.64 5.37 -17.33
N ARG A 349 -10.60 5.42 -18.17
CA ARG A 349 -10.72 5.64 -19.63
C ARG A 349 -11.29 4.46 -20.40
N SER A 350 -11.41 3.31 -19.74
CA SER A 350 -12.07 2.11 -20.27
C SER A 350 -13.50 1.93 -19.74
N HIS A 351 -14.01 2.92 -18.98
CA HIS A 351 -15.22 2.80 -18.17
C HIS A 351 -15.11 1.71 -17.10
N GLN A 352 -13.97 1.65 -16.39
CA GLN A 352 -13.70 0.72 -15.30
C GLN A 352 -13.84 -0.74 -15.72
N LYS A 353 -13.26 -1.08 -16.88
CA LYS A 353 -13.37 -2.41 -17.50
C LYS A 353 -12.74 -3.49 -16.61
N ASP A 354 -11.56 -3.22 -16.05
CA ASP A 354 -10.88 -4.20 -15.18
C ASP A 354 -11.66 -4.37 -13.88
N GLN A 355 -12.07 -3.27 -13.23
CA GLN A 355 -12.91 -3.34 -12.03
C GLN A 355 -14.20 -4.14 -12.24
N LYS A 356 -14.83 -4.01 -13.40
CA LYS A 356 -16.08 -4.72 -13.72
C LYS A 356 -15.89 -6.18 -14.13
N SER A 357 -14.69 -6.57 -14.56
CA SER A 357 -14.45 -7.89 -15.14
C SER A 357 -13.65 -8.82 -14.23
N ILE A 358 -12.86 -8.28 -13.30
CA ILE A 358 -12.03 -9.05 -12.38
C ILE A 358 -12.77 -9.15 -11.05
N THR A 359 -13.14 -10.37 -10.66
CA THR A 359 -13.76 -10.63 -9.36
C THR A 359 -12.67 -10.87 -8.33
N ILE A 360 -12.67 -10.09 -7.25
CA ILE A 360 -11.78 -10.29 -6.11
C ILE A 360 -12.57 -10.51 -4.82
N GLN A 361 -12.00 -11.26 -3.89
CA GLN A 361 -12.45 -11.36 -2.51
C GLN A 361 -11.32 -10.87 -1.61
N THR A 362 -11.54 -9.75 -0.91
CA THR A 362 -10.58 -9.17 0.03
C THR A 362 -11.19 -9.08 1.42
N GLN A 363 -10.44 -9.47 2.45
CA GLN A 363 -10.92 -9.45 3.83
C GLN A 363 -9.80 -9.49 4.86
N PHE A 364 -10.12 -9.08 6.09
CA PHE A 364 -9.36 -9.47 7.27
C PHE A 364 -9.58 -10.97 7.55
N VAL A 365 -8.49 -11.69 7.79
CA VAL A 365 -8.51 -13.13 8.00
C VAL A 365 -8.80 -13.44 9.47
N GLN A 366 -9.90 -14.16 9.73
CA GLN A 366 -10.30 -14.53 11.10
C GLN A 366 -9.56 -15.78 11.60
N ASN A 367 -9.42 -16.78 10.74
CA ASN A 367 -8.70 -18.04 10.99
C ASN A 367 -7.79 -18.32 9.80
N ASP A 368 -6.70 -19.07 10.02
CA ASP A 368 -5.78 -19.46 8.95
C ASP A 368 -6.52 -20.04 7.74
N ILE A 369 -6.24 -19.50 6.54
CA ILE A 369 -6.85 -19.93 5.27
C ILE A 369 -5.86 -20.81 4.52
N PRO A 370 -6.03 -22.14 4.50
CA PRO A 370 -5.24 -23.01 3.65
C PRO A 370 -5.68 -22.87 2.17
N VAL A 371 -4.71 -22.62 1.29
CA VAL A 371 -4.91 -22.70 -0.15
C VAL A 371 -4.45 -24.07 -0.63
N TYR A 372 -5.39 -24.87 -1.13
CA TYR A 372 -5.13 -26.24 -1.56
C TYR A 372 -4.76 -26.33 -3.04
N ALA A 373 -3.99 -27.37 -3.39
CA ALA A 373 -3.66 -27.65 -4.79
C ALA A 373 -4.83 -28.26 -5.57
N ASP A 374 -5.77 -28.92 -4.89
CA ASP A 374 -7.00 -29.45 -5.48
C ASP A 374 -8.14 -29.54 -4.44
N LYS A 375 -9.38 -29.73 -4.93
CA LYS A 375 -10.58 -29.88 -4.09
C LYS A 375 -10.62 -31.19 -3.28
N LYS A 376 -9.67 -32.11 -3.49
CA LYS A 376 -9.51 -33.34 -2.67
C LYS A 376 -8.54 -33.12 -1.51
N GLU A 377 -8.02 -31.90 -1.36
CA GLU A 377 -7.11 -31.51 -0.29
C GLU A 377 -5.82 -32.34 -0.31
N SER A 378 -5.33 -32.67 -1.51
CA SER A 378 -4.12 -33.51 -1.66
C SER A 378 -2.87 -32.89 -1.05
N SER A 379 -2.74 -31.56 -1.14
CA SER A 379 -1.68 -30.75 -0.53
C SER A 379 -2.16 -29.31 -0.30
N ILE A 380 -1.53 -28.65 0.65
CA ILE A 380 -1.63 -27.20 0.87
C ILE A 380 -0.48 -26.56 0.10
N LEU A 381 -0.79 -25.61 -0.78
CA LEU A 381 0.17 -24.80 -1.52
C LEU A 381 0.81 -23.76 -0.59
N TYR A 382 -0.02 -23.05 0.15
CA TYR A 382 0.35 -22.07 1.17
C TYR A 382 -0.83 -21.83 2.11
N THR A 383 -0.57 -21.20 3.26
CA THR A 383 -1.58 -20.81 4.24
C THR A 383 -1.48 -19.32 4.48
N ILE A 384 -2.60 -18.61 4.43
CA ILE A 384 -2.66 -17.21 4.87
C ILE A 384 -2.96 -17.20 6.37
N PRO A 385 -2.09 -16.64 7.22
CA PRO A 385 -2.30 -16.59 8.66
C PRO A 385 -3.51 -15.74 9.09
N ALA A 386 -4.10 -16.10 10.23
CA ALA A 386 -5.08 -15.25 10.91
C ALA A 386 -4.51 -13.86 11.24
N LYS A 387 -5.40 -12.86 11.27
CA LYS A 387 -5.14 -11.43 11.51
C LYS A 387 -4.42 -10.69 10.38
N GLU A 388 -4.10 -11.35 9.28
CA GLU A 388 -3.62 -10.69 8.07
C GLU A 388 -4.79 -10.18 7.21
N ILE A 389 -4.46 -9.43 6.16
CA ILE A 389 -5.39 -9.13 5.06
C ILE A 389 -5.08 -10.12 3.94
N ALA A 390 -6.11 -10.74 3.39
CA ALA A 390 -6.01 -11.59 2.22
C ALA A 390 -6.81 -11.00 1.07
N SER A 391 -6.27 -11.09 -0.15
CA SER A 391 -6.99 -10.76 -1.37
C SER A 391 -6.79 -11.85 -2.42
N PHE A 392 -7.89 -12.32 -3.01
CA PHE A 392 -7.87 -13.42 -3.97
C PHE A 392 -8.57 -13.01 -5.26
N VAL A 393 -7.97 -13.30 -6.41
CA VAL A 393 -8.67 -13.25 -7.70
C VAL A 393 -9.50 -14.53 -7.83
N ILE A 394 -10.82 -14.39 -7.91
CA ILE A 394 -11.77 -15.51 -8.00
C ILE A 394 -11.96 -15.85 -9.49
N GLU A 395 -11.46 -17.03 -9.89
CA GLU A 395 -11.68 -17.57 -11.25
C GLU A 395 -13.05 -18.24 -11.36
N LYS A 396 -13.46 -18.93 -10.29
CA LYS A 396 -14.72 -19.67 -10.27
C LYS A 396 -15.22 -19.96 -8.86
N GLN A 397 -16.53 -20.00 -8.70
CA GLN A 397 -17.20 -20.60 -7.54
C GLN A 397 -17.96 -21.86 -7.96
N GLU A 398 -17.71 -22.97 -7.28
CA GLU A 398 -18.38 -24.25 -7.51
C GLU A 398 -18.53 -25.02 -6.20
N ASP A 399 -19.76 -25.46 -5.92
CA ASP A 399 -20.11 -26.12 -4.66
C ASP A 399 -19.66 -25.25 -3.46
N ASP A 400 -18.91 -25.84 -2.52
CA ASP A 400 -18.37 -25.17 -1.33
C ASP A 400 -16.95 -24.59 -1.55
N TRP A 401 -16.52 -24.40 -2.80
CA TRP A 401 -15.15 -24.02 -3.15
C TRP A 401 -15.07 -22.78 -4.05
N TYR A 402 -14.07 -21.95 -3.77
CA TYR A 402 -13.50 -21.01 -4.73
C TYR A 402 -12.28 -21.62 -5.41
N THR A 403 -12.23 -21.51 -6.73
CA THR A 403 -10.99 -21.61 -7.50
C THR A 403 -10.42 -20.21 -7.67
N ILE A 404 -9.18 -20.02 -7.29
CA ILE A 404 -8.49 -18.74 -7.31
C ILE A 404 -7.28 -18.77 -8.25
N ALA A 405 -6.88 -17.62 -8.77
CA ALA A 405 -5.54 -17.49 -9.33
C ALA A 405 -4.53 -17.64 -8.18
N SER A 406 -3.66 -18.64 -8.26
CA SER A 406 -2.67 -18.90 -7.20
C SER A 406 -1.63 -17.78 -7.15
N GLU A 407 -1.13 -17.41 -5.98
CA GLU A 407 -0.13 -16.34 -5.84
C GLU A 407 1.17 -16.64 -6.61
N ALA A 408 1.61 -17.89 -6.61
CA ALA A 408 2.78 -18.35 -7.35
C ALA A 408 2.42 -19.48 -8.34
N PRO A 409 3.27 -19.75 -9.35
CA PRO A 409 3.04 -20.86 -10.25
C PRO A 409 2.94 -22.18 -9.51
N VAL A 410 2.03 -23.05 -9.95
CA VAL A 410 1.76 -24.35 -9.34
C VAL A 410 2.21 -25.46 -10.29
N SER A 411 3.12 -26.30 -9.82
CA SER A 411 3.62 -27.48 -10.53
C SER A 411 3.68 -28.66 -9.58
N ASP A 412 3.26 -29.85 -10.04
CA ASP A 412 3.24 -31.08 -9.22
C ASP A 412 2.61 -30.90 -7.82
N GLN A 413 1.50 -30.14 -7.78
CA GLN A 413 0.73 -29.83 -6.56
C GLN A 413 1.51 -29.06 -5.48
N LYS A 414 2.49 -28.26 -5.90
CA LYS A 414 3.31 -27.39 -5.04
C LYS A 414 3.57 -26.06 -5.74
N ILE A 415 3.98 -25.06 -4.96
CA ILE A 415 4.55 -23.83 -5.52
C ILE A 415 5.88 -24.14 -6.20
N ASP A 416 6.05 -23.65 -7.43
CA ASP A 416 7.30 -23.72 -8.19
C ASP A 416 7.48 -22.43 -8.99
N VAL A 417 8.17 -21.45 -8.40
CA VAL A 417 8.42 -20.15 -9.04
C VAL A 417 9.30 -20.21 -10.29
N SER A 418 9.94 -21.36 -10.58
CA SER A 418 10.67 -21.58 -11.83
C SER A 418 9.75 -22.03 -12.98
N ALA A 419 8.54 -22.48 -12.67
CA ALA A 419 7.56 -22.89 -13.66
C ALA A 419 6.87 -21.68 -14.32
N SER A 420 6.30 -21.93 -15.51
CA SER A 420 5.42 -20.95 -16.16
C SER A 420 4.12 -20.84 -15.38
N TYR A 421 3.63 -19.61 -15.18
CA TYR A 421 2.39 -19.37 -14.46
C TYR A 421 1.12 -19.90 -15.19
N ARG A 422 1.21 -20.28 -16.48
CA ARG A 422 0.05 -20.64 -17.32
C ARG A 422 -0.89 -21.64 -16.62
N SER A 423 -2.06 -21.13 -16.21
CA SER A 423 -3.14 -21.86 -15.53
C SER A 423 -2.83 -22.36 -14.11
N SER A 424 -2.03 -21.62 -13.35
CA SER A 424 -1.78 -21.89 -11.93
C SER A 424 -2.94 -21.43 -11.06
N VAL A 425 -3.64 -22.39 -10.46
CA VAL A 425 -4.81 -22.13 -9.61
C VAL A 425 -4.64 -22.74 -8.24
N GLY A 426 -5.27 -22.12 -7.25
CA GLY A 426 -5.46 -22.64 -5.90
C GLY A 426 -6.93 -22.86 -5.60
N TYR A 427 -7.22 -23.58 -4.52
CA TYR A 427 -8.58 -23.86 -4.08
C TYR A 427 -8.75 -23.49 -2.61
N ILE A 428 -9.80 -22.73 -2.30
CA ILE A 428 -10.16 -22.32 -0.94
C ILE A 428 -11.58 -22.78 -0.66
N LYS A 429 -11.85 -23.30 0.53
CA LYS A 429 -13.22 -23.60 0.95
C LYS A 429 -13.90 -22.30 1.34
N ILE A 430 -15.13 -22.08 0.87
CA ILE A 430 -15.89 -20.86 1.15
C ILE A 430 -16.05 -20.65 2.67
N LYS A 431 -16.25 -21.73 3.42
CA LYS A 431 -16.37 -21.69 4.88
C LYS A 431 -15.09 -21.24 5.62
N ASP A 432 -13.92 -21.33 5.00
CA ASP A 432 -12.66 -20.95 5.64
C ASP A 432 -12.46 -19.42 5.56
N LEU A 433 -13.29 -18.72 4.77
CA LEU A 433 -13.34 -17.26 4.67
C LEU A 433 -14.30 -16.61 5.68
N HIS A 434 -15.09 -17.38 6.44
CA HIS A 434 -16.18 -16.87 7.28
C HIS A 434 -16.12 -17.35 8.73
#